data_AF-A0A930ERH7-F1
#
_entry.id   AF-A0A930ERH7-F1
#
_cell.length_a   1.000
_cell.length_b   1.000
_cell.length_c   1.000
_cell.angle_alpha   90.00
_cell.angle_beta   90.00
_cell.angle_gamma   90.00
#
_symmetry.space_group_name_H-M   'P 1'
#
loop_
_entity.id
_entity.type
_entity.pdbx_description
1 polymer ?
#
loop_
_entity_poly.entity_id
_entity_poly.type
_entity_poly.pdbx_seq_one_letter_code
_entity_poly.pdbx_strand_id
1 'polypeptide(L)'
;MNKKEKMRAFSMSTILGGMGDTVEGLTEGILLNGWGELTSDGSLVIPQSLYLSGASLVTELPEKMIVNGDLDLSDCDALEYLPSGLRVKGNLNLSGCELIEELPEDLRVDGDLLIDWDSDIDVPEGIVGGKVFCTGKDDNFFVNKKEKMRAFTMSTILGGMGDTVERLTEGILLNGWGELTSDGSLVIPQSLYLSGACLVTELPEKMLVHGDLDLSDCDALESLPSGLRVKGNLNLSGCEQIKELPEDLRVDGDLFIDLGSDIDVPEGIIGGEVFYTYKDYNEEL
;
A
#
# COMPACT_ATOMS: atom_id res chain seq x y z
N MET A 1 13.71 -27.09 -35.30
CA MET A 1 14.57 -26.05 -34.71
C MET A 1 13.69 -25.25 -33.77
N ASN A 2 13.89 -25.44 -32.47
CA ASN A 2 13.08 -24.97 -31.34
C ASN A 2 13.41 -23.50 -31.02
N LYS A 3 12.41 -22.62 -30.91
CA LYS A 3 12.48 -21.46 -30.01
C LYS A 3 11.57 -21.78 -28.82
N LYS A 4 12.21 -22.36 -27.80
CA LYS A 4 11.63 -22.83 -26.55
C LYS A 4 10.82 -21.73 -25.87
N GLU A 5 9.57 -22.06 -25.57
CA GLU A 5 8.95 -21.78 -24.29
C GLU A 5 9.98 -22.03 -23.18
N LYS A 6 10.48 -20.95 -22.60
CA LYS A 6 10.97 -20.96 -21.23
C LYS A 6 9.94 -20.16 -20.45
N MET A 7 8.87 -20.83 -20.03
CA MET A 7 8.30 -20.52 -18.72
C MET A 7 9.47 -20.65 -17.73
N ARG A 8 9.99 -19.51 -17.29
CA ARG A 8 10.83 -19.50 -16.09
C ARG A 8 9.88 -19.87 -14.97
N ALA A 9 10.14 -21.01 -14.33
CA ALA A 9 9.69 -21.22 -12.97
C ALA A 9 10.25 -20.05 -12.16
N PHE A 10 9.38 -19.11 -11.77
CA PHE A 10 9.69 -18.18 -10.71
C PHE A 10 9.58 -19.00 -9.41
N SER A 11 10.62 -18.91 -8.58
CA SER A 11 10.55 -19.40 -7.20
C SER A 11 9.39 -18.66 -6.53
N MET A 12 8.44 -19.40 -5.96
CA MET A 12 7.24 -18.90 -5.26
C MET A 12 7.57 -18.22 -3.92
N SER A 13 8.74 -17.61 -3.77
CA SER A 13 9.27 -17.16 -2.47
C SER A 13 9.43 -15.65 -2.34
N THR A 14 8.74 -14.84 -3.15
CA THR A 14 8.85 -13.36 -3.06
C THR A 14 7.52 -12.66 -3.35
N ILE A 15 6.40 -13.27 -2.98
CA ILE A 15 5.13 -12.56 -2.87
C ILE A 15 4.88 -12.41 -1.38
N LEU A 16 5.46 -11.38 -0.78
CA LEU A 16 5.18 -11.01 0.60
C LEU A 16 5.19 -9.49 0.66
N GLY A 17 4.06 -8.87 0.98
CA GLY A 17 4.12 -7.54 1.59
C GLY A 17 3.25 -6.40 1.06
N GLY A 18 2.42 -6.58 0.02
CA GLY A 18 1.51 -5.53 -0.51
C GLY A 18 2.20 -4.36 -1.21
N MET A 19 3.33 -3.91 -0.67
CA MET A 19 4.45 -3.20 -1.26
C MET A 19 5.68 -3.75 -0.52
N GLY A 20 6.41 -4.68 -1.14
CA GLY A 20 7.53 -5.34 -0.47
C GLY A 20 8.58 -4.34 0.06
N ASP A 21 9.37 -4.78 1.03
CA ASP A 21 10.43 -3.98 1.66
C ASP A 21 11.59 -3.61 0.71
N THR A 22 11.67 -4.32 -0.41
CA THR A 22 12.60 -4.08 -1.51
C THR A 22 11.99 -3.23 -2.61
N VAL A 23 12.83 -2.53 -3.36
CA VAL A 23 12.42 -1.76 -4.55
C VAL A 23 11.65 -2.61 -5.58
N GLU A 24 12.02 -3.89 -5.74
CA GLU A 24 11.33 -4.83 -6.65
C GLU A 24 9.93 -5.12 -6.12
N GLY A 25 9.80 -5.44 -4.83
CA GLY A 25 8.51 -5.71 -4.18
C GLY A 25 7.56 -4.50 -4.19
N LEU A 26 8.07 -3.29 -3.93
CA LEU A 26 7.28 -2.05 -4.05
C LEU A 26 6.84 -1.81 -5.50
N THR A 27 7.75 -1.97 -6.47
CA THR A 27 7.44 -1.80 -7.90
C THR A 27 6.38 -2.79 -8.36
N GLU A 28 6.55 -4.07 -8.02
CA GLU A 28 5.59 -5.13 -8.35
C GLU A 28 4.24 -4.86 -7.70
N GLY A 29 4.20 -4.48 -6.42
CA GLY A 29 2.99 -4.08 -5.73
C GLY A 29 2.25 -2.95 -6.45
N ILE A 30 2.94 -1.87 -6.81
CA ILE A 30 2.36 -0.74 -7.54
C ILE A 30 1.76 -1.18 -8.88
N LEU A 31 2.44 -2.06 -9.62
CA LEU A 31 2.00 -2.51 -10.94
C LEU A 31 0.85 -3.52 -10.86
N LEU A 32 0.90 -4.47 -9.93
CA LEU A 32 -0.13 -5.48 -9.72
C LEU A 32 -1.45 -4.85 -9.28
N ASN A 33 -1.39 -3.82 -8.41
CA ASN A 33 -2.55 -3.04 -7.99
C ASN A 33 -3.04 -2.05 -9.07
N GLY A 34 -2.34 -1.94 -10.21
CA GLY A 34 -2.66 -0.98 -11.27
C GLY A 34 -2.57 0.48 -10.83
N TRP A 35 -1.72 0.76 -9.84
CA TRP A 35 -1.44 2.10 -9.32
C TRP A 35 -0.40 2.84 -10.16
N GLY A 36 0.30 2.13 -11.05
CA GLY A 36 1.23 2.74 -11.98
C GLY A 36 1.44 1.93 -13.25
N GLU A 37 2.24 2.49 -14.14
CA GLU A 37 2.68 1.86 -15.38
C GLU A 37 4.19 1.99 -15.55
N LEU A 38 4.83 0.93 -16.05
CA LEU A 38 6.23 1.00 -16.50
C LEU A 38 6.28 1.50 -17.93
N THR A 39 6.94 2.62 -18.15
CA THR A 39 7.18 3.17 -19.48
C THR A 39 8.36 2.47 -20.16
N SER A 40 8.48 2.61 -21.47
CA SER A 40 9.53 1.97 -22.26
C SER A 40 10.97 2.39 -21.91
N ASP A 41 11.15 3.54 -21.26
CA ASP A 41 12.43 4.06 -20.77
C ASP A 41 12.73 3.66 -19.31
N GLY A 42 11.88 2.84 -18.71
CA GLY A 42 12.04 2.27 -17.38
C GLY A 42 11.56 3.17 -16.24
N SER A 43 10.81 4.24 -16.52
CA SER A 43 10.17 5.04 -15.47
C SER A 43 8.91 4.35 -14.96
N LEU A 44 8.72 4.36 -13.64
CA LEU A 44 7.46 3.98 -13.01
C LEU A 44 6.57 5.22 -12.90
N VAL A 45 5.47 5.27 -13.66
CA VAL A 45 4.56 6.41 -13.68
C VAL A 45 3.31 6.08 -12.88
N ILE A 46 3.05 6.88 -11.85
CA ILE A 46 1.83 6.82 -11.04
C ILE A 46 0.94 7.99 -11.48
N PRO A 47 -0.26 7.72 -12.04
CA PRO A 47 -1.11 8.76 -12.63
C PRO A 47 -1.78 9.67 -11.60
N GLN A 48 -1.71 9.34 -10.31
CA GLN A 48 -2.36 10.03 -9.21
C GLN A 48 -1.38 10.31 -8.05
N SER A 49 -1.89 10.71 -6.89
CA SER A 49 -1.09 10.79 -5.66
C SER A 49 -0.76 9.39 -5.15
N LEU A 50 0.38 9.26 -4.46
CA LEU A 50 0.76 8.05 -3.74
C LEU A 50 1.10 8.41 -2.30
N TYR A 51 0.39 7.80 -1.35
CA TYR A 51 0.59 7.97 0.07
C TYR A 51 1.14 6.66 0.64
N LEU A 52 2.44 6.68 0.93
CA LEU A 52 3.22 5.62 1.58
C LEU A 52 3.59 5.97 3.02
N SER A 53 2.99 7.03 3.59
CA SER A 53 3.24 7.46 4.96
C SER A 53 3.31 6.23 5.88
N GLY A 54 4.34 6.13 6.73
CA GLY A 54 4.55 5.08 7.72
C GLY A 54 4.79 3.68 7.18
N ALA A 55 5.03 3.55 5.87
CA ALA A 55 5.51 2.32 5.29
C ALA A 55 6.96 2.09 5.78
N SER A 56 7.11 1.72 7.05
CA SER A 56 8.38 1.54 7.76
C SER A 56 9.19 0.34 7.27
N LEU A 57 8.60 -0.48 6.40
CA LEU A 57 9.30 -1.55 5.69
C LEU A 57 9.88 -1.09 4.35
N VAL A 58 9.41 0.02 3.77
CA VAL A 58 9.93 0.52 2.49
C VAL A 58 11.32 1.09 2.73
N THR A 59 12.33 0.35 2.28
CA THR A 59 13.74 0.76 2.37
C THR A 59 14.22 1.55 1.17
N GLU A 60 13.59 1.34 0.00
CA GLU A 60 14.00 1.92 -1.27
C GLU A 60 12.78 2.23 -2.15
N LEU A 61 12.85 3.33 -2.91
CA LEU A 61 11.85 3.67 -3.93
C LEU A 61 12.40 3.40 -5.35
N PRO A 62 11.52 3.17 -6.35
CA PRO A 62 11.96 2.87 -7.70
C PRO A 62 12.68 4.04 -8.38
N GLU A 63 13.79 3.75 -9.05
CA GLU A 63 14.51 4.71 -9.89
C GLU A 63 13.58 5.32 -10.96
N LYS A 64 13.73 6.63 -11.19
CA LYS A 64 12.91 7.39 -12.16
C LYS A 64 11.40 7.28 -11.94
N MET A 65 10.96 7.16 -10.68
CA MET A 65 9.54 7.20 -10.31
C MET A 65 8.94 8.58 -10.58
N ILE A 66 7.78 8.62 -11.21
CA ILE A 66 7.04 9.84 -11.55
C ILE A 66 5.65 9.75 -10.93
N VAL A 67 5.39 10.59 -9.93
CA VAL A 67 4.08 10.73 -9.28
C VAL A 67 3.37 11.95 -9.86
N ASN A 68 2.24 11.74 -10.53
CA ASN A 68 1.48 12.82 -11.16
C ASN A 68 0.58 13.60 -10.19
N GLY A 69 0.49 13.17 -8.93
CA GLY A 69 -0.11 13.89 -7.81
C GLY A 69 0.90 14.16 -6.68
N ASP A 70 0.41 14.14 -5.45
CA ASP A 70 1.23 14.25 -4.23
C ASP A 70 1.95 12.93 -3.93
N LEU A 71 3.14 13.00 -3.35
CA LEU A 71 3.87 11.85 -2.81
C LEU A 71 4.07 12.06 -1.31
N ASP A 72 3.41 11.24 -0.49
CA ASP A 72 3.56 11.29 0.96
C ASP A 72 4.38 10.10 1.43
N LEU A 73 5.60 10.36 1.89
CA LEU A 73 6.51 9.38 2.47
C LEU A 73 6.69 9.61 3.97
N SER A 74 5.81 10.38 4.63
CA SER A 74 6.06 10.74 6.03
C SER A 74 6.23 9.52 6.91
N ASP A 75 7.12 9.54 7.90
CA ASP A 75 7.33 8.42 8.83
C ASP A 75 7.76 7.10 8.14
N CYS A 76 8.28 7.15 6.91
CA CYS A 76 9.00 6.04 6.29
C CYS A 76 10.40 5.90 6.92
N ASP A 77 10.44 5.44 8.18
CA ASP A 77 11.64 5.43 9.03
C ASP A 77 12.80 4.60 8.49
N ALA A 78 12.55 3.64 7.61
CA ALA A 78 13.57 2.78 6.99
C ALA A 78 14.07 3.28 5.63
N LEU A 79 13.48 4.36 5.08
CA LEU A 79 13.88 4.91 3.80
C LEU A 79 15.15 5.76 3.97
N GLU A 80 16.28 5.25 3.47
CA GLU A 80 17.59 5.89 3.65
C GLU A 80 17.86 7.02 2.65
N TYR A 81 17.27 6.94 1.46
CA TYR A 81 17.50 7.91 0.38
C TYR A 81 16.31 8.00 -0.58
N LEU A 82 16.18 9.14 -1.26
CA LEU A 82 15.30 9.25 -2.42
C LEU A 82 16.04 8.83 -3.69
N PRO A 83 15.39 8.13 -4.63
CA PRO A 83 16.03 7.58 -5.81
C PRO A 83 16.33 8.68 -6.84
N SER A 84 17.29 8.42 -7.72
CA SER A 84 17.60 9.37 -8.79
C SER A 84 16.43 9.49 -9.77
N GLY A 85 16.22 10.70 -10.26
CA GLY A 85 15.16 10.99 -11.22
C GLY A 85 13.74 10.92 -10.65
N LEU A 86 13.55 10.91 -9.32
CA LEU A 86 12.24 11.06 -8.68
C LEU A 86 11.59 12.39 -9.10
N ARG A 87 10.34 12.32 -9.55
CA ARG A 87 9.54 13.49 -9.94
C ARG A 87 8.15 13.44 -9.31
N VAL A 88 7.76 14.52 -8.65
CA VAL A 88 6.46 14.69 -7.99
C VAL A 88 5.80 15.94 -8.56
N LYS A 89 4.65 15.79 -9.21
CA LYS A 89 3.90 16.93 -9.78
C LYS A 89 3.10 17.71 -8.73
N GLY A 90 2.80 17.07 -7.61
CA GLY A 90 2.20 17.69 -6.44
C GLY A 90 3.24 18.02 -5.38
N ASN A 91 2.83 17.86 -4.14
CA ASN A 91 3.65 18.07 -2.95
C ASN A 91 4.41 16.79 -2.57
N LEU A 92 5.59 16.94 -1.97
CA LEU A 92 6.40 15.84 -1.44
C LEU A 92 6.48 15.95 0.10
N ASN A 93 6.06 14.92 0.82
CA ASN A 93 6.20 14.82 2.27
C ASN A 93 7.37 13.92 2.65
N LEU A 94 8.32 14.43 3.43
CA LEU A 94 9.41 13.66 4.01
C LEU A 94 9.47 13.81 5.55
N SER A 95 8.47 14.42 6.17
CA SER A 95 8.42 14.58 7.63
C SER A 95 8.50 13.21 8.32
N GLY A 96 9.30 13.08 9.37
CA GLY A 96 9.53 11.79 10.06
C GLY A 96 10.47 10.83 9.33
N CYS A 97 10.97 11.13 8.12
CA CYS A 97 11.99 10.30 7.46
C CYS A 97 13.38 10.57 8.08
N GLU A 98 13.65 10.01 9.26
CA GLU A 98 14.85 10.35 10.05
C GLU A 98 16.18 9.92 9.42
N LEU A 99 16.17 8.97 8.47
CA LEU A 99 17.37 8.46 7.81
C LEU A 99 17.76 9.22 6.52
N ILE A 100 16.86 10.05 5.97
CA ILE A 100 17.16 10.82 4.76
C ILE A 100 18.05 12.00 5.13
N GLU A 101 19.33 11.93 4.79
CA GLU A 101 20.30 13.00 5.06
C GLU A 101 20.44 13.99 3.90
N GLU A 102 20.15 13.57 2.66
CA GLU A 102 20.31 14.39 1.46
C GLU A 102 19.22 14.15 0.41
N LEU A 103 18.93 15.19 -0.39
CA LEU A 103 18.04 15.10 -1.54
C LEU A 103 18.86 14.90 -2.83
N PRO A 104 18.42 14.05 -3.77
CA PRO A 104 19.14 13.86 -5.03
C PRO A 104 19.12 15.15 -5.86
N GLU A 105 20.25 15.49 -6.49
CA GLU A 105 20.42 16.75 -7.25
C GLU A 105 19.38 16.92 -8.38
N ASP A 106 18.84 15.81 -8.89
CA ASP A 106 17.88 15.80 -9.99
C ASP A 106 16.41 15.62 -9.54
N LEU A 107 16.15 15.64 -8.23
CA LEU A 107 14.80 15.68 -7.66
C LEU A 107 13.99 16.83 -8.27
N ARG A 108 12.72 16.58 -8.57
CA ARG A 108 11.78 17.64 -8.95
C ARG A 108 10.47 17.49 -8.23
N VAL A 109 10.07 18.54 -7.52
CA VAL A 109 8.78 18.68 -6.85
C VAL A 109 8.13 19.94 -7.41
N ASP A 110 7.05 19.81 -8.19
CA ASP A 110 6.38 20.98 -8.78
C ASP A 110 5.57 21.77 -7.72
N GLY A 111 5.10 21.09 -6.67
CA GLY A 111 4.40 21.67 -5.52
C GLY A 111 5.33 22.01 -4.36
N ASP A 112 4.82 21.81 -3.14
CA ASP A 112 5.51 22.11 -1.90
C ASP A 112 6.32 20.90 -1.39
N LEU A 113 7.42 21.16 -0.67
CA LEU A 113 8.22 20.14 0.01
C LEU A 113 8.03 20.30 1.52
N LEU A 114 7.70 19.21 2.22
CA LEU A 114 7.63 19.17 3.67
C LEU A 114 8.77 18.31 4.22
N ILE A 115 9.49 18.88 5.18
CA ILE A 115 10.58 18.26 5.92
C ILE A 115 10.45 18.63 7.39
N ASP A 116 11.09 17.89 8.28
CA ASP A 116 11.04 18.21 9.71
C ASP A 116 11.75 19.52 10.04
N TRP A 117 11.27 20.19 11.08
CA TRP A 117 11.82 21.45 11.58
C TRP A 117 13.28 21.35 12.05
N ASP A 118 13.68 20.16 12.52
CA ASP A 118 15.02 19.81 12.97
C ASP A 118 15.81 19.02 11.92
N SER A 119 15.29 18.92 10.69
CA SER A 119 16.01 18.32 9.57
C SER A 119 17.22 19.17 9.17
N ASP A 120 18.38 18.53 9.04
CA ASP A 120 19.62 19.12 8.52
C ASP A 120 19.72 19.02 6.98
N ILE A 121 18.66 18.55 6.30
CA ILE A 121 18.62 18.41 4.84
C ILE A 121 18.81 19.78 4.17
N ASP A 122 19.86 19.89 3.35
CA ASP A 122 20.00 21.01 2.43
C ASP A 122 19.06 20.83 1.25
N VAL A 123 18.33 21.89 0.88
CA VAL A 123 17.38 21.86 -0.24
C VAL A 123 17.97 22.67 -1.41
N PRO A 124 18.50 22.00 -2.45
CA PRO A 124 19.05 22.66 -3.62
C PRO A 124 18.10 23.68 -4.26
N GLU A 125 18.65 24.80 -4.77
CA GLU A 125 17.83 25.82 -5.43
C GLU A 125 17.21 25.26 -6.72
N GLY A 126 15.88 25.41 -6.86
CA GLY A 126 15.16 25.08 -8.09
C GLY A 126 14.66 23.64 -8.21
N ILE A 127 14.85 22.78 -7.20
CA ILE A 127 14.24 21.44 -7.17
C ILE A 127 12.78 21.46 -6.70
N VAL A 128 12.38 22.49 -5.95
CA VAL A 128 11.01 22.72 -5.46
C VAL A 128 10.40 23.92 -6.20
N GLY A 129 9.26 23.72 -6.87
CA GLY A 129 8.50 24.76 -7.57
C GLY A 129 7.63 25.60 -6.65
N GLY A 130 7.15 25.01 -5.55
CA GLY A 130 6.41 25.66 -4.48
C GLY A 130 7.31 26.16 -3.34
N LYS A 131 6.88 25.89 -2.11
CA LYS A 131 7.59 26.28 -0.88
C LYS A 131 8.14 25.06 -0.17
N VAL A 132 9.23 25.28 0.57
CA VAL A 132 9.69 24.35 1.60
C VAL A 132 9.01 24.72 2.91
N PHE A 133 8.28 23.77 3.51
CA PHE A 133 7.70 23.90 4.83
C PHE A 133 8.45 22.99 5.79
N CYS A 134 8.81 23.56 6.93
CA CYS A 134 9.29 22.81 8.07
C CYS A 134 8.09 22.45 8.95
N THR A 135 7.87 21.17 9.19
CA THR A 135 6.82 20.67 10.10
C THR A 135 7.42 20.38 11.46
N GLY A 136 6.75 20.77 12.55
CA GLY A 136 6.98 20.11 13.83
C GLY A 136 6.59 18.63 13.71
N LYS A 137 7.13 17.76 14.57
CA LYS A 137 6.66 16.35 14.69
C LYS A 137 5.14 16.22 14.94
N ASP A 138 4.43 17.32 15.17
CA ASP A 138 2.98 17.41 15.41
C ASP A 138 2.18 18.15 14.30
N ASP A 139 2.82 18.65 13.22
CA ASP A 139 2.19 19.57 12.25
C ASP A 139 1.80 18.91 10.91
N ASN A 140 0.56 18.44 10.78
CA ASN A 140 0.00 17.94 9.49
C ASN A 140 -0.34 19.05 8.51
N PHE A 141 0.60 19.44 7.64
CA PHE A 141 0.42 20.57 6.73
C PHE A 141 -0.29 20.23 5.39
N PHE A 142 -0.47 18.95 5.05
CA PHE A 142 -0.96 18.51 3.73
C PHE A 142 -2.44 18.83 3.41
N VAL A 143 -3.25 19.24 4.39
CA VAL A 143 -4.67 19.53 4.15
C VAL A 143 -4.86 21.02 3.77
N ASN A 144 -4.69 21.34 2.49
CA ASN A 144 -4.77 22.72 2.00
C ASN A 144 -6.22 23.25 1.98
N LYS A 145 -6.55 24.10 2.96
CA LYS A 145 -7.52 25.23 3.09
C LYS A 145 -8.92 25.22 2.42
N LYS A 146 -9.30 24.31 1.52
CA LYS A 146 -10.67 24.17 0.97
C LYS A 146 -11.41 22.94 1.50
N GLU A 147 -10.68 21.97 2.05
CA GLU A 147 -11.21 20.72 2.63
C GLU A 147 -11.47 20.80 4.14
N LYS A 148 -11.17 21.97 4.73
CA LYS A 148 -11.36 22.34 6.14
C LYS A 148 -12.80 22.26 6.70
N MET A 149 -13.76 21.70 5.96
CA MET A 149 -15.14 21.46 6.43
C MET A 149 -15.49 19.99 6.64
N ARG A 150 -14.61 19.02 6.32
CA ARG A 150 -14.81 17.61 6.73
C ARG A 150 -13.86 17.15 7.86
N ALA A 151 -12.76 17.86 8.05
CA ALA A 151 -11.75 17.64 9.10
C ALA A 151 -12.18 18.09 10.52
N PHE A 152 -13.42 17.84 10.97
CA PHE A 152 -13.85 18.26 12.34
C PHE A 152 -14.44 17.17 13.24
N THR A 153 -14.27 15.90 12.91
CA THR A 153 -14.40 14.83 13.91
C THR A 153 -13.32 13.79 13.68
N MET A 154 -12.66 13.43 14.78
CA MET A 154 -11.66 12.36 14.96
C MET A 154 -10.20 12.83 14.77
N SER A 155 -9.63 13.19 15.91
CA SER A 155 -8.28 13.69 16.15
C SER A 155 -7.17 12.67 15.85
N THR A 156 -5.98 13.21 15.53
CA THR A 156 -4.64 12.57 15.48
C THR A 156 -4.28 11.83 14.18
N ILE A 157 -4.08 12.59 13.11
CA ILE A 157 -3.25 12.19 11.97
C ILE A 157 -1.80 12.34 12.48
N LEU A 158 -1.12 11.27 12.87
CA LEU A 158 0.32 11.25 13.13
C LEU A 158 0.79 9.84 12.84
N GLY A 159 1.78 9.69 11.95
CA GLY A 159 2.58 8.47 11.85
C GLY A 159 1.97 7.38 10.98
N GLY A 160 1.78 7.61 9.69
CA GLY A 160 1.73 6.47 8.78
C GLY A 160 0.39 5.84 8.40
N MET A 161 0.42 4.85 7.51
CA MET A 161 -0.55 3.77 7.49
C MET A 161 -0.45 2.99 8.81
N GLY A 162 -1.00 3.54 9.88
CA GLY A 162 -1.01 2.86 11.18
C GLY A 162 -2.39 2.31 11.53
N ASP A 163 -2.38 1.12 12.11
CA ASP A 163 -2.97 0.79 13.40
C ASP A 163 -4.50 0.86 13.64
N THR A 164 -5.38 1.16 12.67
CA THR A 164 -6.85 1.04 12.86
C THR A 164 -7.64 1.06 11.53
N VAL A 165 -8.85 0.45 11.45
CA VAL A 165 -9.74 0.43 10.24
C VAL A 165 -9.98 1.80 9.64
N GLU A 166 -10.09 2.81 10.52
CA GLU A 166 -10.33 4.21 10.11
C GLU A 166 -9.19 4.70 9.19
N ARG A 167 -7.95 4.24 9.43
CA ARG A 167 -6.74 4.64 8.67
C ARG A 167 -6.57 3.86 7.36
N LEU A 168 -6.98 2.59 7.29
CA LEU A 168 -6.98 1.85 6.01
C LEU A 168 -8.02 2.42 5.04
N THR A 169 -9.23 2.70 5.53
CA THR A 169 -10.31 3.28 4.73
C THR A 169 -9.92 4.65 4.19
N GLU A 170 -9.41 5.52 5.07
CA GLU A 170 -8.93 6.85 4.69
C GLU A 170 -7.75 6.77 3.73
N GLY A 171 -6.79 5.87 3.97
CA GLY A 171 -5.67 5.61 3.07
C GLY A 171 -6.14 5.21 1.67
N ILE A 172 -7.06 4.23 1.56
CA ILE A 172 -7.62 3.80 0.27
C ILE A 172 -8.31 4.95 -0.46
N LEU A 173 -9.07 5.79 0.26
CA LEU A 173 -9.79 6.91 -0.35
C LEU A 173 -8.88 8.06 -0.77
N LEU A 174 -7.93 8.45 0.08
CA LEU A 174 -6.96 9.53 -0.20
C LEU A 174 -6.08 9.16 -1.39
N ASN A 175 -5.63 7.91 -1.44
CA ASN A 175 -4.84 7.39 -2.55
C ASN A 175 -5.64 7.23 -3.85
N GLY A 176 -6.96 7.42 -3.85
CA GLY A 176 -7.80 7.11 -5.01
C GLY A 176 -7.80 5.62 -5.38
N TRP A 177 -7.45 4.75 -4.44
CA TRP A 177 -7.50 3.29 -4.58
C TRP A 177 -8.92 2.76 -4.48
N GLY A 178 -9.84 3.55 -3.94
CA GLY A 178 -11.26 3.23 -3.91
C GLY A 178 -12.15 4.45 -3.81
N GLU A 179 -13.45 4.20 -3.87
CA GLU A 179 -14.50 5.20 -3.70
C GLU A 179 -15.48 4.77 -2.61
N LEU A 180 -15.92 5.73 -1.79
CA LEU A 180 -17.00 5.49 -0.83
C LEU A 180 -18.33 5.79 -1.49
N THR A 181 -19.16 4.77 -1.63
CA THR A 181 -20.50 4.91 -2.20
C THR A 181 -21.48 5.52 -1.19
N SER A 182 -22.63 5.99 -1.68
CA SER A 182 -23.64 6.65 -0.84
C SER A 182 -24.26 5.76 0.24
N ASP A 183 -24.18 4.43 0.10
CA ASP A 183 -24.64 3.44 1.07
C ASP A 183 -23.53 2.98 2.05
N GLY A 184 -22.36 3.61 1.97
CA GLY A 184 -21.22 3.41 2.88
C GLY A 184 -20.34 2.22 2.52
N SER A 185 -20.45 1.67 1.31
CA SER A 185 -19.51 0.65 0.83
C SER A 185 -18.23 1.28 0.31
N LEU A 186 -17.09 0.69 0.65
CA LEU A 186 -15.80 1.03 0.06
C LEU A 186 -15.60 0.17 -1.19
N VAL A 187 -15.59 0.80 -2.37
CA VAL A 187 -15.41 0.10 -3.65
C VAL A 187 -14.00 0.32 -4.16
N ILE A 188 -13.26 -0.76 -4.36
CA ILE A 188 -11.93 -0.77 -4.97
C ILE A 188 -12.09 -1.32 -6.39
N PRO A 189 -11.88 -0.50 -7.43
CA PRO A 189 -12.15 -0.87 -8.82
C PRO A 189 -11.15 -1.87 -9.40
N GLN A 190 -10.08 -2.21 -8.67
CA GLN A 190 -8.99 -3.10 -9.08
C GLN A 190 -8.75 -4.19 -8.03
N SER A 191 -7.65 -4.93 -8.18
CA SER A 191 -7.15 -5.78 -7.10
C SER A 191 -6.57 -4.92 -5.98
N LEU A 192 -6.57 -5.45 -4.76
CA LEU A 192 -5.92 -4.88 -3.60
C LEU A 192 -5.00 -5.94 -2.97
N TYR A 193 -3.69 -5.68 -2.98
CA TYR A 193 -2.70 -6.53 -2.34
C TYR A 193 -2.21 -5.88 -1.04
N LEU A 194 -2.58 -6.47 0.10
CA LEU A 194 -2.17 -6.12 1.47
C LEU A 194 -1.36 -7.24 2.13
N SER A 195 -0.85 -8.21 1.36
CA SER A 195 -0.02 -9.30 1.88
C SER A 195 1.04 -8.78 2.85
N GLY A 196 1.40 -9.48 3.92
CA GLY A 196 2.41 -9.08 4.90
C GLY A 196 2.15 -7.76 5.63
N ALA A 197 0.97 -7.15 5.48
CA ALA A 197 0.62 -5.94 6.20
C ALA A 197 0.30 -6.29 7.66
N CYS A 198 1.34 -6.57 8.45
CA CYS A 198 1.27 -7.03 9.83
C CYS A 198 0.59 -6.04 10.79
N LEU A 199 0.29 -4.82 10.35
CA LEU A 199 -0.39 -3.78 11.14
C LEU A 199 -1.87 -3.66 10.79
N VAL A 200 -2.35 -4.31 9.74
CA VAL A 200 -3.77 -4.34 9.40
C VAL A 200 -4.47 -5.29 10.38
N THR A 201 -5.13 -4.72 11.39
CA THR A 201 -5.89 -5.47 12.40
C THR A 201 -7.35 -5.71 11.99
N GLU A 202 -7.88 -4.87 11.11
CA GLU A 202 -9.27 -4.89 10.69
C GLU A 202 -9.43 -4.23 9.30
N LEU A 203 -10.46 -4.64 8.54
CA LEU A 203 -10.80 -4.10 7.22
C LEU A 203 -12.14 -3.36 7.26
N PRO A 204 -12.38 -2.40 6.35
CA PRO A 204 -13.65 -1.67 6.31
C PRO A 204 -14.86 -2.59 6.08
N GLU A 205 -15.93 -2.31 6.83
CA GLU A 205 -17.24 -2.93 6.60
C GLU A 205 -17.74 -2.67 5.17
N LYS A 206 -18.42 -3.67 4.59
CA LYS A 206 -19.01 -3.58 3.24
C LYS A 206 -18.02 -3.21 2.13
N MET A 207 -16.78 -3.66 2.25
CA MET A 207 -15.74 -3.50 1.25
C MET A 207 -16.01 -4.37 0.02
N LEU A 208 -15.93 -3.78 -1.17
CA LEU A 208 -16.07 -4.45 -2.46
C LEU A 208 -14.79 -4.29 -3.28
N VAL A 209 -14.10 -5.39 -3.54
CA VAL A 209 -12.90 -5.44 -4.38
C VAL A 209 -13.29 -6.02 -5.74
N HIS A 210 -13.10 -5.26 -6.83
CA HIS A 210 -13.42 -5.70 -8.20
C HIS A 210 -12.37 -6.64 -8.81
N GLY A 211 -11.15 -6.67 -8.27
CA GLY A 211 -10.13 -7.65 -8.59
C GLY A 211 -9.92 -8.67 -7.47
N ASP A 212 -8.67 -9.10 -7.34
CA ASP A 212 -8.21 -9.99 -6.26
C ASP A 212 -8.00 -9.21 -4.96
N LEU A 213 -8.23 -9.85 -3.83
CA LEU A 213 -7.88 -9.34 -2.51
C LEU A 213 -6.84 -10.27 -1.90
N ASP A 214 -5.61 -9.80 -1.76
CA ASP A 214 -4.54 -10.56 -1.13
C ASP A 214 -4.27 -10.02 0.27
N LEU A 215 -4.55 -10.83 1.27
CA LEU A 215 -4.32 -10.52 2.69
C LEU A 215 -3.27 -11.48 3.28
N SER A 216 -2.51 -12.22 2.44
CA SER A 216 -1.64 -13.27 2.95
C SER A 216 -0.69 -12.73 4.02
N ASP A 217 -0.39 -13.47 5.08
CA ASP A 217 0.57 -13.06 6.11
C ASP A 217 0.20 -11.75 6.84
N CYS A 218 -1.08 -11.32 6.78
CA CYS A 218 -1.64 -10.31 7.69
C CYS A 218 -1.86 -10.93 9.08
N ASP A 219 -0.78 -11.15 9.83
CA ASP A 219 -0.83 -11.89 11.11
C ASP A 219 -1.64 -11.20 12.21
N ALA A 220 -1.86 -9.88 12.11
CA ALA A 220 -2.65 -9.13 13.08
C ALA A 220 -4.16 -9.07 12.74
N LEU A 221 -4.57 -9.52 11.55
CA LEU A 221 -5.96 -9.48 11.12
C LEU A 221 -6.75 -10.59 11.81
N GLU A 222 -7.58 -10.24 12.78
CA GLU A 222 -8.31 -11.22 13.62
C GLU A 222 -9.55 -11.78 12.91
N SER A 223 -10.18 -10.99 12.05
CA SER A 223 -11.41 -11.37 11.34
C SER A 223 -11.59 -10.58 10.05
N LEU A 224 -12.38 -11.14 9.14
CA LEU A 224 -12.86 -10.41 7.96
C LEU A 224 -14.14 -9.63 8.32
N PRO A 225 -14.37 -8.46 7.70
CA PRO A 225 -15.50 -7.60 8.01
C PRO A 225 -16.79 -8.16 7.41
N SER A 226 -17.93 -7.75 7.96
CA SER A 226 -19.22 -8.12 7.40
C SER A 226 -19.43 -7.45 6.03
N GLY A 227 -20.07 -8.19 5.13
CA GLY A 227 -20.36 -7.71 3.78
C GLY A 227 -19.13 -7.55 2.87
N LEU A 228 -17.97 -8.14 3.22
CA LEU A 228 -16.82 -8.22 2.33
C LEU A 228 -17.18 -8.97 1.04
N ARG A 229 -16.87 -8.35 -0.11
CA ARG A 229 -17.11 -8.92 -1.43
C ARG A 229 -15.86 -8.81 -2.29
N VAL A 230 -15.41 -9.92 -2.85
CA VAL A 230 -14.24 -9.99 -3.73
C VAL A 230 -14.67 -10.60 -5.06
N LYS A 231 -14.44 -9.88 -6.16
CA LYS A 231 -14.82 -10.33 -7.50
C LYS A 231 -13.79 -11.26 -8.14
N GLY A 232 -12.54 -11.17 -7.72
CA GLY A 232 -11.48 -12.11 -8.04
C GLY A 232 -11.27 -13.12 -6.91
N ASN A 233 -10.01 -13.43 -6.68
CA ASN A 233 -9.54 -14.38 -5.67
C ASN A 233 -9.36 -13.70 -4.31
N LEU A 234 -9.54 -14.47 -3.23
CA LEU A 234 -9.21 -14.05 -1.87
C LEU A 234 -8.07 -14.92 -1.33
N ASN A 235 -6.96 -14.30 -0.94
CA ASN A 235 -5.84 -15.00 -0.32
C ASN A 235 -5.72 -14.65 1.17
N LEU A 236 -5.84 -15.66 2.02
CA LEU A 236 -5.73 -15.61 3.49
C LEU A 236 -4.62 -16.54 4.01
N SER A 237 -3.76 -17.05 3.12
CA SER A 237 -2.60 -17.87 3.51
C SER A 237 -1.74 -17.10 4.50
N GLY A 238 -1.24 -17.76 5.55
CA GLY A 238 -0.45 -17.09 6.58
C GLY A 238 -1.25 -16.34 7.64
N CYS A 239 -2.53 -15.99 7.44
CA CYS A 239 -3.35 -15.27 8.43
C CYS A 239 -3.72 -16.14 9.63
N GLU A 240 -2.83 -16.25 10.62
CA GLU A 240 -2.99 -17.21 11.73
C GLU A 240 -4.16 -16.89 12.67
N GLN A 241 -4.58 -15.63 12.77
CA GLN A 241 -5.63 -15.20 13.70
C GLN A 241 -7.05 -15.37 13.13
N ILE A 242 -7.21 -15.46 11.80
CA ILE A 242 -8.51 -15.70 11.18
C ILE A 242 -8.96 -17.13 11.48
N LYS A 243 -10.00 -17.26 12.30
CA LYS A 243 -10.57 -18.57 12.69
C LYS A 243 -11.88 -18.91 11.99
N GLU A 244 -12.58 -17.91 11.49
CA GLU A 244 -13.88 -18.07 10.85
C GLU A 244 -14.06 -17.08 9.70
N LEU A 245 -14.89 -17.45 8.72
CA LEU A 245 -15.30 -16.57 7.63
C LEU A 245 -16.69 -16.01 7.95
N PRO A 246 -16.95 -14.72 7.68
CA PRO A 246 -18.28 -14.14 7.82
C PRO A 246 -19.32 -14.90 6.98
N GLU A 247 -20.52 -15.15 7.53
CA GLU A 247 -21.59 -15.87 6.80
C GLU A 247 -22.00 -15.18 5.50
N ASP A 248 -21.80 -13.86 5.41
CA ASP A 248 -22.16 -13.04 4.25
C ASP A 248 -20.97 -12.69 3.34
N LEU A 249 -19.79 -13.29 3.59
CA LEU A 249 -18.63 -13.21 2.69
C LEU A 249 -19.03 -13.69 1.30
N ARG A 250 -18.52 -13.02 0.27
CA ARG A 250 -18.66 -13.49 -1.11
C ARG A 250 -17.39 -13.31 -1.90
N VAL A 251 -16.85 -14.41 -2.42
CA VAL A 251 -15.70 -14.46 -3.31
C VAL A 251 -16.14 -15.10 -4.61
N ASP A 252 -16.11 -14.37 -5.73
CA ASP A 252 -16.54 -14.91 -7.03
C ASP A 252 -15.45 -15.81 -7.67
N GLY A 253 -14.18 -15.64 -7.29
CA GLY A 253 -13.04 -16.50 -7.67
C GLY A 253 -12.68 -17.55 -6.63
N ASP A 254 -11.37 -17.82 -6.51
CA ASP A 254 -10.80 -18.85 -5.65
C ASP A 254 -10.46 -18.32 -4.24
N LEU A 255 -10.43 -19.22 -3.25
CA LEU A 255 -9.98 -18.93 -1.88
C LEU A 255 -8.67 -19.67 -1.59
N PHE A 256 -7.66 -18.96 -1.11
CA PHE A 256 -6.39 -19.55 -0.65
C PHE A 256 -6.31 -19.44 0.88
N ILE A 257 -6.09 -20.56 1.56
CA ILE A 257 -5.94 -20.67 3.02
C ILE A 257 -4.83 -21.65 3.37
N ASP A 258 -4.29 -21.58 4.58
CA ASP A 258 -3.23 -22.50 5.01
C ASP A 258 -3.71 -23.94 5.14
N LEU A 259 -2.84 -24.87 4.71
CA LEU A 259 -3.02 -26.28 4.96
C LEU A 259 -3.03 -26.55 6.48
N GLY A 260 -4.12 -27.14 6.96
CA GLY A 260 -4.32 -27.39 8.39
C GLY A 260 -5.02 -26.25 9.14
N SER A 261 -5.48 -25.22 8.43
CA SER A 261 -6.43 -24.25 8.98
C SER A 261 -7.72 -24.94 9.43
N ASP A 262 -8.21 -24.56 10.61
CA ASP A 262 -9.49 -25.02 11.17
C ASP A 262 -10.69 -24.20 10.66
N ILE A 263 -10.48 -23.30 9.68
CA ILE A 263 -11.54 -22.49 9.08
C ILE A 263 -12.55 -23.39 8.39
N ASP A 264 -13.80 -23.33 8.85
CA ASP A 264 -14.93 -23.88 8.13
C ASP A 264 -15.31 -22.93 6.98
N VAL A 265 -15.50 -23.48 5.78
CA VAL A 265 -15.86 -22.70 4.59
C VAL A 265 -17.33 -22.98 4.25
N PRO A 266 -18.26 -22.06 4.58
CA PRO A 266 -19.67 -22.22 4.26
C PRO A 266 -19.94 -22.52 2.79
N GLU A 267 -20.94 -23.37 2.51
CA GLU A 267 -21.30 -23.70 1.14
C GLU A 267 -21.85 -22.46 0.40
N GLY A 268 -21.30 -22.18 -0.79
CA GLY A 268 -21.82 -21.14 -1.69
C GLY A 268 -21.30 -19.72 -1.46
N ILE A 269 -20.35 -19.50 -0.53
CA ILE A 269 -19.67 -18.20 -0.37
C ILE A 269 -18.49 -18.03 -1.34
N ILE A 270 -17.92 -19.14 -1.82
CA ILE A 270 -16.82 -19.19 -2.80
C ILE A 270 -17.38 -19.66 -4.16
N GLY A 271 -17.11 -18.90 -5.22
CA GLY A 271 -17.53 -19.19 -6.58
C GLY A 271 -16.58 -20.13 -7.34
N GLY A 272 -15.30 -20.10 -7.00
CA GLY A 272 -14.24 -20.97 -7.51
C GLY A 272 -13.90 -22.12 -6.57
N GLU A 273 -12.62 -22.47 -6.51
CA GLU A 273 -12.08 -23.56 -5.68
C GLU A 273 -11.44 -23.02 -4.39
N VAL A 274 -11.30 -23.91 -3.39
CA VAL A 274 -10.53 -23.64 -2.16
C VAL A 274 -9.17 -24.34 -2.29
N PHE A 275 -8.09 -23.55 -2.30
CA PHE A 275 -6.72 -24.01 -2.35
C PHE A 275 -6.07 -23.95 -0.97
N TYR A 276 -5.30 -24.98 -0.65
CA TYR A 276 -4.53 -25.08 0.59
C TYR A 276 -3.05 -24.83 0.31
N THR A 277 -2.47 -23.84 0.97
CA THR A 277 -1.05 -23.45 0.83
C THR A 277 -0.19 -24.06 1.93
N TYR A 278 1.07 -24.32 1.63
CA TYR A 278 2.06 -24.71 2.64
C TYR A 278 2.82 -23.47 3.09
N LYS A 279 2.98 -23.27 4.40
CA LYS A 279 4.07 -22.41 4.90
C LYS A 279 5.37 -23.13 4.55
N ASP A 280 6.21 -22.51 3.71
CA ASP A 280 7.60 -22.93 3.56
C ASP A 280 8.30 -22.68 4.91
N TYR A 281 8.13 -23.60 5.85
CA TYR A 281 9.05 -23.71 6.98
C TYR A 281 10.40 -24.14 6.38
N ASN A 282 11.27 -23.17 6.12
CA ASN A 282 12.71 -23.42 6.11
C ASN A 282 13.11 -23.90 7.52
N GLU A 283 12.78 -25.14 7.87
CA GLU A 283 13.43 -25.86 8.97
C GLU A 283 14.84 -26.19 8.49
N GLU A 284 15.81 -25.35 8.87
CA GLU A 284 17.19 -25.81 9.02
C GLU A 284 17.20 -26.97 10.04
N LEU A 285 17.43 -28.19 9.53
CA LEU A 285 17.80 -29.38 10.31
C LEU A 285 19.30 -29.44 10.57
#